data_AF-A0A7Y8IU91-F1
#
_entry.id   AF-A0A7Y8IU91-F1
#
_cell.length_a   1.000
_cell.length_b   1.000
_cell.length_c   1.000
_cell.angle_alpha   90.00
_cell.angle_beta   90.00
_cell.angle_gamma   90.00
#
_symmetry.space_group_name_H-M   'P 1'
#
loop_
_entity.id
_entity.type
_entity.pdbx_description
1 polymer ?
#
loop_
_entity_poly.entity_id
_entity_poly.type
_entity_poly.pdbx_seq_one_letter_code
_entity_poly.pdbx_strand_id
1 'polypeptide(L)'
;MKNKIPDQVLNEIFPRKVKRPKLSEEVYNQMKKMILSGKFKKGQRLVEEKLAHQLNVSRNPIQIAIRQLRKEKLVIWKFKKGTFVA
;
A
#
# COMPACT_ATOMS: atom_id res chain seq x y z
N MET A 1 25.98 27.41 -25.29
CA MET A 1 26.43 26.29 -24.45
C MET A 1 25.40 26.07 -23.35
N LYS A 2 24.78 24.89 -23.28
CA LYS A 2 23.83 24.57 -22.21
C LYS A 2 24.65 24.29 -20.95
N ASN A 3 24.66 25.22 -20.00
CA ASN A 3 25.22 24.98 -18.67
C ASN A 3 24.36 23.91 -18.00
N LYS A 4 24.82 22.66 -18.07
CA LYS A 4 24.16 21.55 -17.39
C LYS A 4 24.52 21.66 -15.92
N ILE A 5 23.51 21.78 -15.07
CA ILE A 5 23.69 21.74 -13.62
C ILE A 5 24.38 20.42 -13.29
N PRO A 6 25.50 20.42 -12.55
CA PRO A 6 26.20 19.20 -12.19
C PRO A 6 25.29 18.24 -11.45
N ASP A 7 25.37 16.95 -11.77
CA ASP A 7 24.50 15.92 -11.18
C ASP A 7 24.65 15.85 -9.64
N GLN A 8 25.81 16.28 -9.11
CA GLN A 8 26.05 16.43 -7.66
C GLN A 8 25.09 17.45 -7.02
N VAL A 9 24.92 18.62 -7.63
CA VAL A 9 24.03 19.68 -7.14
C VAL A 9 22.57 19.22 -7.19
N LEU A 10 22.20 18.46 -8.22
CA LEU A 10 20.86 17.87 -8.33
C LEU A 10 20.60 16.84 -7.21
N ASN A 11 21.59 16.03 -6.84
CA ASN A 11 21.43 15.01 -5.79
C ASN A 11 21.40 15.59 -4.36
N GLU A 12 22.07 16.72 -4.13
CA GLU A 12 22.01 17.45 -2.85
C GLU A 12 20.67 18.15 -2.64
N ILE A 13 20.15 18.80 -3.68
CA ILE A 13 18.86 19.52 -3.63
C ILE A 13 17.69 18.52 -3.63
N PHE A 14 17.80 17.43 -4.39
CA PHE A 14 16.79 16.38 -4.47
C PHE A 14 17.36 15.06 -3.94
N PRO A 15 17.47 14.90 -2.61
CA PRO A 15 17.91 13.63 -2.04
C PRO A 15 17.02 12.53 -2.60
N ARG A 16 17.66 11.49 -3.16
CA ARG A 16 17.01 10.35 -3.80
C ARG A 16 15.85 9.89 -2.93
N LYS A 17 14.62 10.10 -3.38
CA LYS A 17 13.38 9.89 -2.62
C LYS A 17 13.48 8.56 -1.88
N VAL A 18 13.59 8.60 -0.55
CA VAL A 18 13.68 7.40 0.28
C VAL A 18 12.48 6.54 -0.10
N LYS A 19 12.72 5.43 -0.82
CA LYS A 19 11.69 4.43 -1.00
C LYS A 19 11.32 4.02 0.42
N ARG A 20 10.05 4.19 0.80
CA ARG A 20 9.51 3.67 2.06
C ARG A 20 8.77 2.34 1.81
N PRO A 21 9.42 1.29 1.25
CA PRO A 21 8.74 0.01 1.02
C PRO A 21 8.30 -0.60 2.35
N LYS A 22 9.06 -0.34 3.43
CA LYS A 22 8.83 -0.91 4.77
C LYS A 22 7.41 -0.70 5.26
N LEU A 23 6.84 0.51 5.14
CA LEU A 23 5.51 0.77 5.69
C LEU A 23 4.41 0.03 4.90
N SER A 24 4.48 0.02 3.57
CA SER A 24 3.51 -0.73 2.76
C SER A 24 3.62 -2.24 2.97
N GLU A 25 4.84 -2.73 3.16
CA GLU A 25 5.13 -4.15 3.41
C GLU A 25 4.64 -4.57 4.81
N GLU A 26 4.84 -3.73 5.82
CA GLU A 26 4.32 -3.93 7.17
C GLU A 26 2.80 -3.96 7.19
N VAL A 27 2.15 -2.99 6.54
CA VAL A 27 0.70 -2.96 6.36
C VAL A 27 0.20 -4.21 5.65
N TYR A 28 0.88 -4.64 4.58
CA TYR A 28 0.57 -5.87 3.88
C TYR A 28 0.65 -7.09 4.81
N ASN A 29 1.75 -7.24 5.55
CA ASN A 29 1.96 -8.37 6.46
C ASN A 29 0.91 -8.40 7.56
N GLN A 30 0.54 -7.24 8.12
CA GLN A 30 -0.50 -7.12 9.12
C GLN A 30 -1.87 -7.50 8.55
N MET A 31 -2.26 -6.94 7.40
CA MET A 31 -3.54 -7.27 6.75
C MET A 31 -3.61 -8.75 6.37
N LYS A 32 -2.53 -9.34 5.87
CA LYS A 32 -2.43 -10.78 5.55
C LYS A 32 -2.67 -11.62 6.80
N LYS A 33 -2.01 -11.30 7.93
CA LYS A 33 -2.26 -11.97 9.21
C LYS A 33 -3.73 -11.86 9.64
N MET A 34 -4.36 -10.70 9.46
CA MET A 34 -5.78 -10.51 9.79
C MET A 34 -6.72 -11.33 8.92
N ILE A 35 -6.40 -11.54 7.63
CA ILE A 35 -7.16 -12.43 6.75
C ILE A 35 -6.96 -13.90 7.18
N LEU A 36 -5.72 -14.34 7.36
CA LEU A 36 -5.40 -15.74 7.70
C LEU A 36 -5.91 -16.15 9.08
N SER A 37 -5.97 -15.22 10.04
CA SER A 37 -6.56 -15.46 11.36
C SER A 37 -8.09 -15.40 11.37
N GLY A 38 -8.74 -15.04 10.26
CA GLY A 38 -10.20 -14.86 10.19
C GLY A 38 -10.72 -13.57 10.83
N LYS A 39 -9.83 -12.69 11.34
CA LYS A 39 -10.21 -11.36 11.85
C LYS A 39 -10.88 -10.53 10.74
N PHE A 40 -10.39 -10.64 9.51
CA PHE A 40 -11.16 -10.26 8.33
C PHE A 40 -11.88 -11.48 7.78
N LYS A 41 -13.22 -11.43 7.80
CA LYS A 41 -14.05 -12.56 7.40
C LYS A 41 -14.09 -12.70 5.88
N LYS A 42 -14.26 -13.93 5.39
CA LYS A 42 -14.53 -14.19 3.96
C LYS A 42 -15.70 -13.34 3.47
N GLY A 43 -15.55 -12.71 2.32
CA GLY A 43 -16.54 -11.79 1.76
C GLY A 43 -16.66 -10.44 2.46
N GLN A 44 -15.87 -10.16 3.50
CA GLN A 44 -15.85 -8.84 4.15
C GLN A 44 -15.33 -7.77 3.18
N ARG A 45 -16.04 -6.64 3.11
CA ARG A 45 -15.60 -5.47 2.33
C ARG A 45 -14.46 -4.76 3.05
N LEU A 46 -13.36 -4.56 2.34
CA LEU A 46 -12.20 -3.79 2.77
C LEU A 46 -12.29 -2.37 2.19
N VAL A 47 -12.56 -1.40 3.07
CA VAL A 47 -12.66 0.03 2.70
C VAL A 47 -11.33 0.70 3.01
N GLU A 48 -10.64 1.20 1.98
CA GLU A 48 -9.28 1.75 2.08
C GLU A 48 -9.16 2.84 3.16
N GLU A 49 -10.12 3.77 3.18
CA GLU A 49 -10.14 4.88 4.14
C GLU A 49 -10.33 4.41 5.58
N LYS A 50 -11.24 3.46 5.81
CA LYS A 50 -11.43 2.86 7.14
C LYS A 50 -10.17 2.13 7.61
N LEU A 51 -9.52 1.38 6.71
CA LEU A 51 -8.28 0.67 7.03
C LEU A 51 -7.13 1.65 7.31
N ALA A 52 -7.04 2.75 6.56
CA ALA A 52 -6.05 3.80 6.78
C ALA A 52 -6.18 4.40 8.19
N HIS A 53 -7.40 4.73 8.61
CA HIS A 53 -7.68 5.19 9.97
C HIS A 53 -7.39 4.11 11.03
N GLN A 54 -7.84 2.87 10.81
CA GLN A 54 -7.63 1.77 11.76
C GLN A 54 -6.17 1.41 11.98
N LEU A 55 -5.34 1.51 10.94
CA LEU A 55 -3.92 1.19 10.99
C LEU A 55 -3.04 2.43 11.21
N ASN A 56 -3.64 3.61 11.39
CA ASN A 56 -2.96 4.90 11.55
C ASN A 56 -1.89 5.16 10.46
N VAL A 57 -2.26 4.94 9.21
CA VAL A 57 -1.41 5.17 8.03
C VAL A 57 -2.16 5.98 6.98
N SER A 58 -1.45 6.57 6.03
CA SER A 58 -2.10 7.19 4.88
C SER A 58 -2.75 6.15 3.97
N ARG A 59 -3.62 6.59 3.06
CA ARG A 59 -4.33 5.70 2.13
C ARG A 59 -3.41 4.98 1.13
N ASN A 60 -2.30 5.59 0.74
CA ASN A 60 -1.39 5.04 -0.26
C ASN A 60 -0.79 3.66 0.12
N PRO A 61 -0.20 3.45 1.32
CA PRO A 61 0.28 2.14 1.73
C PRO A 61 -0.83 1.09 1.80
N ILE A 62 -2.05 1.46 2.22
CA ILE A 62 -3.22 0.54 2.18
C ILE A 62 -3.50 0.07 0.76
N GLN A 63 -3.51 1.01 -0.21
CA GLN A 63 -3.79 0.67 -1.61
C GLN A 63 -2.70 -0.25 -2.19
N ILE A 64 -1.43 -0.02 -1.86
CA ILE A 64 -0.31 -0.88 -2.27
C ILE A 64 -0.45 -2.29 -1.65
N ALA A 65 -0.74 -2.37 -0.36
CA ALA A 65 -0.98 -3.64 0.33
C ALA A 65 -2.15 -4.43 -0.27
N ILE A 66 -3.27 -3.77 -0.55
CA ILE A 66 -4.43 -4.39 -1.23
C ILE A 66 -4.04 -4.93 -2.61
N ARG A 67 -3.23 -4.19 -3.38
CA ARG A 67 -2.74 -4.66 -4.68
C ARG A 67 -1.90 -5.93 -4.55
N GLN A 68 -1.06 -6.04 -3.52
CA GLN A 68 -0.26 -7.23 -3.23
C GLN A 68 -1.15 -8.41 -2.80
N LEU A 69 -2.07 -8.20 -1.84
CA LEU A 69 -3.04 -9.21 -1.41
C LEU A 69 -3.89 -9.74 -2.58
N ARG A 70 -4.22 -8.88 -3.54
CA ARG A 70 -4.97 -9.26 -4.75
C ARG A 70 -4.14 -10.15 -5.67
N LYS A 71 -2.83 -9.92 -5.80
CA LYS A 71 -1.93 -10.81 -6.57
C LYS A 71 -1.90 -12.22 -5.97
N GLU A 72 -1.98 -12.32 -4.65
CA GLU A 72 -2.04 -13.59 -3.92
C GLU A 72 -3.45 -14.19 -3.80
N LYS A 73 -4.46 -13.57 -4.44
CA LYS A 73 -5.86 -14.02 -4.40
C LYS A 73 -6.46 -14.07 -2.98
N LEU A 74 -5.90 -13.33 -2.03
CA LEU A 74 -6.46 -13.19 -0.66
C LEU A 74 -7.63 -12.20 -0.63
N VAL A 75 -7.70 -11.31 -1.63
CA VAL A 75 -8.79 -10.36 -1.81
C VAL A 75 -9.19 -10.30 -3.29
N ILE A 76 -10.45 -9.99 -3.53
CA ILE A 76 -11.04 -9.79 -4.86
C ILE A 76 -11.53 -8.35 -5.01
N TRP A 77 -11.32 -7.78 -6.20
CA TRP A 77 -11.87 -6.47 -6.53
C TRP A 77 -13.12 -6.65 -7.40
N LYS A 78 -14.19 -5.95 -7.04
CA LYS A 78 -15.45 -5.94 -7.78
C LYS A 78 -15.71 -4.54 -8.32
N PHE A 79 -15.93 -4.42 -9.63
CA PHE A 79 -16.20 -3.14 -10.30
C PHE A 79 -17.32 -2.38 -9.60
N LYS A 80 -17.12 -1.08 -9.33
CA LYS A 80 -18.02 -0.18 -8.59
C LYS A 80 -18.41 -0.63 -7.16
N LYS A 81 -17.93 -1.79 -6.69
CA LYS A 81 -18.26 -2.37 -5.36
C LYS A 81 -17.06 -2.41 -4.41
N GLY A 82 -15.83 -2.30 -4.90
CA GLY A 82 -14.62 -2.22 -4.08
C GLY A 82 -13.96 -3.58 -3.84
N THR A 83 -13.16 -3.67 -2.78
CA THR A 83 -12.34 -4.85 -2.46
C THR A 83 -12.99 -5.70 -1.37
N PHE A 84 -12.94 -7.02 -1.52
CA PHE A 84 -13.51 -7.98 -0.58
C PHE A 84 -12.49 -9.08 -0.27
N VAL A 85 -12.52 -9.64 0.93
CA VAL A 85 -11.75 -10.86 1.24
C VAL A 85 -12.28 -12.02 0.40
N ALA A 86 -11.36 -12.78 -0.21
CA ALA A 86 -11.68 -13.89 -1.11
C ALA A 86 -12.38 -15.07 -0.40
#